data_AF-A0A4Y2DTS6-F1
#
_entry.id   AF-A0A4Y2DTS6-F1
#
_cell.length_a   1.000
_cell.length_b   1.000
_cell.length_c   1.000
_cell.angle_alpha   90.00
_cell.angle_beta   90.00
_cell.angle_gamma   90.00
#
_symmetry.space_group_name_H-M   'P 1'
#
loop_
_entity.id
_entity.type
_entity.pdbx_description
1 polymer ?
#
loop_
_entity_poly.entity_id
_entity_poly.type
_entity_poly.pdbx_seq_one_letter_code
_entity_poly.pdbx_strand_id
1 'polypeptide(L)'
;MRIIFPQNDGIYQQDNERCHTARSVCAWLEEHQEKFTVLPWPANSPDLNPIENLWDHLDRVVRAMDPQPRNLAQLATALESAWLNIPVNIFRNLIVSLPVRLVDNEECIICCERK
;
A
#
# COMPACT_ATOMS: atom_id res chain seq x y z
N MET A 1 -15.38 -13.76 -11.87
CA MET A 1 -14.39 -12.67 -11.99
C MET A 1 -14.94 -11.45 -11.26
N ARG A 2 -14.34 -11.04 -10.15
CA ARG A 2 -14.79 -9.89 -9.35
C ARG A 2 -14.22 -8.64 -10.01
N ILE A 3 -15.07 -7.72 -10.46
CA ILE A 3 -14.61 -6.46 -11.06
C ILE A 3 -14.04 -5.62 -9.91
N ILE A 4 -12.74 -5.37 -9.93
CA ILE A 4 -12.02 -4.63 -8.87
C ILE A 4 -12.28 -3.13 -9.01
N PHE A 5 -12.39 -2.62 -10.25
CA PHE A 5 -12.69 -1.23 -10.55
C PHE A 5 -13.89 -1.17 -11.51
N PRO A 6 -15.12 -0.91 -11.01
CA PRO A 6 -16.34 -1.02 -11.81
C PRO A 6 -16.42 -0.04 -12.99
N GLN A 7 -15.65 1.05 -12.97
CA GLN A 7 -15.55 2.00 -14.07
C GLN A 7 -14.26 1.85 -14.92
N ASN A 8 -13.42 0.84 -14.65
CA ASN A 8 -12.10 0.64 -15.28
C ASN A 8 -11.16 1.87 -15.20
N ASP A 9 -11.37 2.74 -14.21
CA ASP A 9 -10.62 3.96 -13.94
C ASP A 9 -9.72 3.83 -12.70
N GLY A 10 -9.50 2.59 -12.25
CA GLY A 10 -8.69 2.30 -11.08
C GLY A 10 -7.26 2.76 -11.24
N ILE A 11 -6.69 3.30 -10.17
CA ILE A 11 -5.25 3.53 -10.06
C ILE A 11 -4.68 2.45 -9.15
N TYR A 12 -3.79 1.62 -9.68
CA TYR A 12 -3.07 0.61 -8.92
C TYR A 12 -1.70 1.16 -8.51
N GLN A 13 -1.49 1.32 -7.22
CA GLN A 13 -0.19 1.69 -6.66
C GLN A 13 0.47 0.44 -6.08
N GLN A 14 1.75 0.24 -6.42
CA GLN A 14 2.64 -0.74 -5.81
C GLN A 14 4.01 -0.09 -5.63
N ASP A 15 4.81 -0.62 -4.71
CA ASP A 15 6.24 -0.27 -4.67
C ASP A 15 6.99 -0.96 -5.83
N ASN A 16 8.21 -0.48 -6.11
CA ASN A 16 9.08 -1.07 -7.12
C ASN A 16 10.06 -2.09 -6.51
N GLU A 17 9.64 -2.87 -5.52
CA GLU A 17 10.46 -3.98 -5.05
C GLU A 17 10.71 -4.99 -6.19
N ARG A 18 11.83 -5.71 -6.12
CA ARG A 18 12.31 -6.58 -7.21
C ARG A 18 11.29 -7.65 -7.64
N CYS A 19 10.46 -8.12 -6.71
CA CYS A 19 9.40 -9.08 -7.01
C CYS A 19 8.26 -8.44 -7.82
N HIS A 20 7.93 -7.16 -7.57
CA HIS A 20 6.87 -6.42 -8.26
C HIS A 20 7.30 -5.93 -9.66
N THR A 21 8.60 -5.81 -9.91
CA THR A 21 9.16 -5.50 -11.24
C THR A 21 9.60 -6.74 -12.02
N ALA A 22 9.26 -7.94 -11.54
CA ALA A 22 9.60 -9.17 -12.26
C ALA A 22 8.88 -9.22 -13.61
N ARG A 23 9.53 -9.81 -14.64
CA ARG A 23 8.99 -9.85 -16.01
C ARG A 23 7.56 -10.41 -16.08
N SER A 24 7.27 -11.46 -15.31
CA SER A 24 5.93 -12.05 -15.25
C SER A 24 4.89 -11.10 -14.68
N VAL A 25 5.27 -10.27 -13.69
CA VAL A 25 4.38 -9.27 -13.08
C VAL A 25 4.14 -8.13 -14.06
N CYS A 26 5.20 -7.59 -14.67
CA CYS A 26 5.06 -6.53 -15.69
C CYS A 26 4.18 -6.99 -16.87
N ALA A 27 4.39 -8.20 -17.37
CA ALA A 27 3.57 -8.75 -18.46
C ALA A 27 2.08 -8.86 -18.07
N TRP A 28 1.79 -9.28 -16.83
CA TRP A 28 0.41 -9.34 -16.35
C TRP A 28 -0.23 -7.95 -16.24
N LEU A 29 0.53 -6.95 -15.74
CA LEU A 29 0.06 -5.58 -15.64
C LEU A 29 -0.21 -4.97 -17.02
N GLU A 30 0.66 -5.23 -18.00
CA GLU A 30 0.47 -4.80 -19.40
C GLU A 30 -0.77 -5.43 -20.05
N GLU A 31 -1.06 -6.71 -19.77
CA GLU A 31 -2.26 -7.39 -20.26
C GLU A 31 -3.56 -6.82 -19.66
N HIS A 32 -3.49 -6.09 -18.55
CA HIS A 32 -4.66 -5.59 -17.80
C HIS A 32 -4.76 -4.06 -17.79
N GLN A 33 -3.98 -3.37 -18.63
CA GLN A 33 -3.93 -1.90 -18.70
C GLN A 33 -5.28 -1.24 -19.06
N GLU A 34 -6.23 -1.99 -19.64
CA GLU A 34 -7.58 -1.54 -19.95
C GLU A 34 -8.52 -1.49 -18.73
N LYS A 35 -8.11 -2.10 -17.60
CA LYS A 35 -8.90 -2.19 -16.36
C LYS A 35 -8.46 -1.19 -15.29
N PHE A 36 -7.18 -0.82 -15.29
CA PHE A 36 -6.60 0.12 -14.34
C PHE A 36 -5.27 0.65 -14.87
N THR A 37 -4.84 1.80 -14.34
CA THR A 37 -3.53 2.38 -14.59
C THR A 37 -2.59 2.09 -13.43
N VAL A 38 -1.37 1.62 -13.71
CA VAL A 38 -0.33 1.50 -12.70
C VAL A 38 0.26 2.87 -12.43
N LEU A 39 0.25 3.32 -11.17
CA LEU A 39 0.83 4.59 -10.77
C LEU A 39 2.37 4.51 -10.86
N PRO A 40 3.05 5.39 -11.60
CA PRO A 40 4.50 5.48 -11.55
C PRO A 40 4.94 5.78 -10.12
N TRP A 41 5.88 4.98 -9.62
CA TRP A 41 6.38 5.11 -8.25
C TRP A 41 7.91 5.18 -8.27
N PRO A 42 8.55 6.00 -7.42
CA PRO A 42 10.01 6.01 -7.30
C PRO A 42 10.51 4.71 -6.65
N ALA A 43 11.68 4.25 -7.08
CA ALA A 43 12.32 3.08 -6.46
C ALA A 43 12.77 3.39 -5.03
N ASN A 44 12.73 2.38 -4.14
CA ASN A 44 13.21 2.48 -2.76
C ASN A 44 12.60 3.63 -1.92
N SER A 45 11.32 3.93 -2.11
CA SER A 45 10.60 4.94 -1.31
C SER A 45 9.50 4.31 -0.44
N PRO A 46 9.86 3.50 0.58
CA PRO A 46 8.89 2.87 1.48
C PRO A 46 8.15 3.92 2.33
N ASP A 47 8.82 5.06 2.59
CA ASP A 47 8.29 6.22 3.28
C ASP A 47 7.13 6.89 2.55
N LEU A 48 6.93 6.60 1.26
CA LEU A 48 5.81 7.09 0.47
C LEU A 48 4.63 6.11 0.46
N ASN A 49 4.85 4.83 0.77
CA ASN A 49 3.83 3.80 0.57
C ASN A 49 2.75 3.89 1.67
N PRO A 50 1.49 4.20 1.33
CA PRO A 50 0.42 4.33 2.32
C PRO A 50 0.14 3.05 3.11
N ILE A 51 0.43 1.89 2.53
CA ILE A 51 0.17 0.60 3.20
C ILE A 51 1.06 0.43 4.44
N GLU A 52 2.26 1.01 4.45
CA GLU A 52 3.17 0.97 5.60
C GLU A 52 2.54 1.66 6.82
N ASN A 53 1.80 2.75 6.60
CA ASN A 53 1.10 3.44 7.68
C ASN A 53 -0.07 2.60 8.23
N LEU A 54 -0.71 1.78 7.38
CA LEU A 54 -1.74 0.83 7.82
C LEU A 54 -1.13 -0.34 8.58
N TRP A 55 0.02 -0.87 8.13
CA TRP A 55 0.74 -1.93 8.85
C TRP A 55 1.16 -1.48 10.25
N ASP A 56 1.71 -0.29 10.36
CA ASP A 56 2.08 0.30 11.64
C ASP A 56 0.84 0.55 12.54
N HIS A 57 -0.29 0.98 11.98
CA HIS A 57 -1.53 1.08 12.74
C HIS A 57 -1.98 -0.28 13.30
N LEU A 58 -1.98 -1.34 12.47
CA LEU A 58 -2.34 -2.69 12.88
C LEU A 58 -1.41 -3.23 13.97
N ASP A 59 -0.08 -3.06 13.80
CA ASP A 59 0.91 -3.50 14.77
C ASP A 59 0.69 -2.85 16.13
N ARG A 60 0.43 -1.52 16.17
CA ARG A 60 0.09 -0.80 17.41
C ARG A 60 -1.18 -1.35 18.06
N VAL A 61 -2.24 -1.58 17.28
CA VAL A 61 -3.51 -2.09 17.79
C VAL A 61 -3.34 -3.49 18.38
N VAL A 62 -2.68 -4.40 17.67
CA VAL A 62 -2.45 -5.78 18.14
C VAL A 62 -1.53 -5.81 19.37
N ARG A 63 -0.49 -4.98 19.42
CA ARG A 63 0.39 -4.87 20.60
C ARG A 63 -0.32 -4.32 21.83
N ALA A 64 -1.33 -3.47 21.65
CA ALA A 64 -2.11 -2.91 22.74
C ALA A 64 -3.20 -3.87 23.27
N MET A 65 -3.45 -5.01 22.59
CA MET A 65 -4.45 -5.99 23.04
C MET A 65 -4.04 -6.65 24.36
N ASP A 66 -5.03 -6.86 25.23
CA ASP A 66 -4.88 -7.64 26.46
C ASP A 66 -6.02 -8.69 26.56
N PRO A 67 -5.70 -9.99 26.60
CA PRO A 67 -4.36 -10.58 26.49
C PRO A 67 -3.81 -10.47 25.05
N GLN A 68 -2.48 -10.34 24.94
CA GLN A 68 -1.82 -10.42 23.63
C GLN A 68 -1.96 -11.82 23.01
N PRO A 69 -2.03 -11.92 21.67
CA PRO A 69 -2.02 -13.20 20.96
C PRO A 69 -0.78 -14.04 21.28
N ARG A 70 -0.97 -15.33 21.59
CA ARG A 70 0.12 -16.23 22.00
C ARG A 70 0.45 -17.32 20.98
N ASN A 71 -0.32 -17.40 19.90
CA ASN A 71 -0.10 -18.34 18.81
C ASN A 71 -0.57 -17.74 17.47
N LEU A 72 -0.21 -18.41 16.38
CA LEU A 72 -0.47 -17.93 15.03
C LEU A 72 -1.96 -17.76 14.73
N ALA A 73 -2.82 -18.66 15.23
CA ALA A 73 -4.25 -18.57 15.00
C ALA A 73 -4.86 -17.35 15.70
N GLN A 74 -4.48 -17.11 16.97
CA GLN A 74 -4.89 -15.92 17.71
C GLN A 74 -4.38 -14.64 17.05
N LEU A 75 -3.15 -14.64 16.54
CA LEU A 75 -2.57 -13.49 15.86
C LEU A 75 -3.32 -13.19 14.55
N ALA A 76 -3.64 -14.21 13.77
CA ALA A 76 -4.41 -14.06 12.54
C ALA A 76 -5.81 -13.47 12.81
N THR A 77 -6.52 -14.00 13.81
CA THR A 77 -7.83 -13.47 14.22
C THR A 77 -7.73 -12.03 14.74
N ALA A 78 -6.69 -11.71 15.52
CA ALA A 78 -6.46 -10.36 16.02
C ALA A 78 -6.19 -9.35 14.89
N LEU A 79 -5.36 -9.73 13.92
CA LEU A 79 -5.07 -8.90 12.74
C LEU A 79 -6.31 -8.69 11.87
N GLU A 80 -7.09 -9.74 11.61
CA GLU A 80 -8.33 -9.64 10.84
C GLU A 80 -9.34 -8.73 11.55
N SER A 81 -9.51 -8.91 12.87
CA SER A 81 -10.39 -8.06 13.66
C SER A 81 -9.92 -6.60 13.66
N ALA A 82 -8.62 -6.34 13.86
CA ALA A 82 -8.06 -5.00 13.81
C ALA A 82 -8.28 -4.36 12.43
N TRP A 83 -8.01 -5.10 11.35
CA TRP A 83 -8.21 -4.64 9.97
C TRP A 83 -9.66 -4.23 9.68
N LEU A 84 -10.62 -5.07 10.06
CA LEU A 84 -12.05 -4.79 9.84
C LEU A 84 -12.57 -3.61 10.67
N ASN A 85 -11.87 -3.26 11.75
CA ASN A 85 -12.22 -2.13 12.60
C ASN A 85 -11.45 -0.85 12.26
N ILE A 86 -10.54 -0.84 11.27
CA ILE A 86 -9.87 0.39 10.85
C ILE A 86 -10.93 1.38 10.33
N PRO A 87 -11.04 2.57 10.95
CA PRO A 87 -12.00 3.56 10.50
C PRO A 87 -11.72 4.03 9.07
N VAL A 88 -12.77 4.15 8.25
CA VAL A 88 -12.65 4.55 6.82
C VAL A 88 -11.93 5.88 6.64
N ASN A 89 -12.03 6.81 7.60
CA ASN A 89 -11.31 8.09 7.56
C ASN A 89 -9.78 7.92 7.59
N ILE A 90 -9.23 6.86 8.21
CA ILE A 90 -7.79 6.57 8.16
C ILE A 90 -7.36 6.33 6.71
N PHE A 91 -8.08 5.47 5.98
CA PHE A 91 -7.82 5.23 4.55
C PHE A 91 -7.95 6.51 3.71
N ARG A 92 -9.02 7.29 3.95
CA ARG A 92 -9.23 8.55 3.21
C ARG A 92 -8.11 9.56 3.47
N ASN A 93 -7.69 9.72 4.72
CA ASN A 93 -6.62 10.65 5.08
C ASN A 93 -5.29 10.26 4.43
N LEU A 94 -4.98 8.95 4.39
CA LEU A 94 -3.80 8.44 3.70
C LEU A 94 -3.84 8.77 2.20
N ILE A 95 -4.97 8.50 1.54
CA ILE A 95 -5.14 8.79 0.11
C ILE A 95 -5.07 10.30 -0.16
N VAL A 96 -5.71 11.14 0.65
CA VAL A 96 -5.67 12.60 0.48
C VAL A 96 -4.27 13.17 0.72
N SER A 97 -3.46 12.54 1.58
CA SER A 97 -2.08 12.96 1.84
C SER A 97 -1.09 12.57 0.72
N LEU A 98 -1.44 11.62 -0.15
CA LEU A 98 -0.54 11.09 -1.18
C LEU A 98 0.03 12.17 -2.11
N PRO A 99 -0.78 13.08 -2.71
CA PRO A 99 -0.24 14.10 -3.61
C PRO A 99 0.79 15.00 -2.94
N VAL A 100 0.54 15.40 -1.69
CA VAL A 100 1.48 16.23 -0.92
C VAL A 100 2.78 15.47 -0.66
N ARG A 101 2.69 14.20 -0.24
CA ARG A 101 3.87 13.36 -0.01
C ARG A 101 4.69 13.14 -1.27
N LEU A 102 4.05 12.99 -2.43
CA LEU A 102 4.74 12.84 -3.71
C LEU A 102 5.45 14.13 -4.13
N VAL A 103 4.79 15.29 -4.00
CA VAL A 103 5.38 16.60 -4.35
C VAL A 103 6.53 16.97 -3.43
N ASP A 104 6.38 16.79 -2.11
CA ASP A 104 7.45 17.05 -1.13
C ASP A 104 8.67 16.15 -1.37
N ASN A 105 8.46 14.96 -1.95
CA ASN A 105 9.53 14.03 -2.28
C ASN A 105 10.07 14.17 -3.71
N GLU A 106 9.42 14.88 -4.65
CA GLU A 106 10.02 15.19 -5.96
C GLU A 106 11.33 15.99 -5.79
N GLU A 107 11.42 16.90 -4.80
CA GLU A 107 12.67 17.59 -4.46
C GLU A 107 13.76 16.64 -3.92
N CYS A 108 13.38 15.59 -3.18
CA CYS A 108 14.29 14.57 -2.66
C CYS A 108 14.67 13.50 -3.71
N ILE A 109 13.76 13.13 -4.61
CA ILE A 109 13.97 12.15 -5.69
C ILE A 109 14.99 12.68 -6.69
N ILE A 110 14.94 13.98 -7.03
CA ILE A 110 15.98 14.63 -7.85
C ILE A 110 17.37 14.51 -7.19
N CYS A 111 17.46 14.49 -5.86
CA CYS A 111 18.71 14.27 -5.14
C CYS A 111 19.16 12.79 -5.11
N CYS A 112 18.22 11.84 -5.07
CA CYS A 112 18.52 10.40 -5.05
C CYS A 112 18.86 9.82 -6.43
N GLU A 113 18.24 10.30 -7.51
CA GLU A 113 18.54 9.85 -8.89
C GLU A 113 19.89 10.38 -9.43
N ARG A 114 20.53 11.31 -8.72
CA ARG A 114 21.88 11.83 -9.06
C ARG A 114 23.03 11.17 -8.29
N LYS A 115 22.79 10.06 -7.59
CA LYS A 115 23.84 9.26 -6.94
C LYS A 115 24.08 7.93 -7.63
#